data_AF-A0A2C5XNX1-F1
#
_entry.id   AF-A0A2C5XNX1-F1
#
_cell.length_a   1.000
_cell.length_b   1.000
_cell.length_c   1.000
_cell.angle_alpha   90.00
_cell.angle_beta   90.00
_cell.angle_gamma   90.00
#
_symmetry.space_group_name_H-M   'P 1'
#
loop_
_entity.id
_entity.type
_entity.pdbx_description
1 polymer ?
#
loop_
_entity_poly.entity_id
_entity_poly.type
_entity_poly.pdbx_seq_one_letter_code
_entity_poly.pdbx_strand_id
1 'polypeptide(L)'
;MAENDEAVATPTGAERLWSAVSTCVSRECLTHESIDDALREWLHLTTRLRGRDSDSQDEVLLCADMLLESWLFRMNKDYIRTQIIHSLLQEDESDPLLLLQLMYEMSRVERLKAEDLMLVEDNFIHHLFRAVEGVSDDVQDLHYFPSIRVLLVLNEQYMLASTDSATNQDATPSSLLPLTNRVVKCLSLHGPMFRMFGENIILLLNRETETSLQLLILKLLYLLFTTKATYEFFYTNDLRVLLDVIIRNLMDLPDEKMSLRHTYLRVMYPLLAHTQLSQPPHYKRYEVLRALRLLRGSDTAHFAPADETTLRLVERVAKVAWLGVELIDRGQDKELSGQAEVARKMLGMSLLPFQFESSIH
;
A
#
# COMPACT_ATOMS: atom_id res chain seq x y z
N MET A 1 -1.97 -64.14 6.83
CA MET A 1 -0.95 -63.09 6.65
C MET A 1 -1.04 -62.65 5.19
N ALA A 2 -1.78 -61.58 4.94
CA ALA A 2 -1.71 -60.87 3.68
C ALA A 2 -0.65 -59.78 3.89
N GLU A 3 0.50 -59.93 3.24
CA GLU A 3 1.49 -58.86 3.18
C GLU A 3 0.92 -57.76 2.29
N ASN A 4 0.68 -56.62 2.93
CA ASN A 4 0.22 -55.39 2.31
C ASN A 4 1.42 -54.80 1.55
N ASP A 5 1.54 -55.14 0.27
CA ASP A 5 2.55 -54.57 -0.63
C ASP A 5 2.08 -53.15 -1.02
N GLU A 6 2.32 -52.19 -0.12
CA GLU A 6 2.21 -50.76 -0.42
C GLU A 6 3.27 -50.42 -1.46
N ALA A 7 2.87 -50.45 -2.73
CA ALA A 7 3.65 -49.88 -3.81
C ALA A 7 3.85 -48.38 -3.53
N VAL A 8 5.02 -48.02 -3.01
CA VAL A 8 5.46 -46.63 -2.83
C VAL A 8 5.42 -45.96 -4.20
N ALA A 9 4.44 -45.10 -4.42
CA ALA A 9 4.32 -44.33 -5.64
C ALA A 9 5.62 -43.53 -5.85
N THR A 10 6.31 -43.76 -6.98
CA THR A 10 7.52 -43.01 -7.30
C THR A 10 7.16 -41.53 -7.48
N PRO A 11 7.82 -40.60 -6.77
CA PRO A 11 7.41 -39.20 -6.80
C PRO A 11 7.53 -38.63 -8.20
N THR A 12 6.54 -37.83 -8.58
CA THR A 12 6.48 -37.16 -9.89
C THR A 12 7.72 -36.28 -10.12
N GLY A 13 8.00 -35.93 -11.38
CA GLY A 13 9.16 -35.10 -11.71
C GLY A 13 9.15 -33.73 -11.02
N ALA A 14 7.98 -33.21 -10.61
CA ALA A 14 7.82 -31.96 -9.88
C ALA A 14 8.08 -32.14 -8.37
N GLU A 15 7.53 -33.19 -7.76
CA GLU A 15 7.77 -33.53 -6.35
C GLU A 15 9.27 -33.69 -6.02
N ARG A 16 10.03 -34.29 -6.94
CA ARG A 16 11.49 -34.40 -6.80
C ARG A 16 12.19 -33.04 -6.80
N LEU A 17 11.72 -32.09 -7.60
CA LEU A 17 12.28 -30.73 -7.64
C LEU A 17 11.93 -29.96 -6.37
N TRP A 18 10.68 -30.03 -5.89
CA TRP A 18 10.28 -29.43 -4.61
C TRP A 18 11.07 -30.00 -3.43
N SER A 19 11.30 -31.32 -3.40
CA SER A 19 12.18 -31.95 -2.40
C SER A 19 13.62 -31.47 -2.52
N ALA A 20 14.14 -31.27 -3.74
CA ALA A 20 15.48 -30.74 -3.96
C ALA A 20 15.62 -29.28 -3.48
N VAL A 21 14.62 -28.42 -3.76
CA VAL A 21 14.57 -27.04 -3.27
C VAL A 21 14.58 -27.03 -1.74
N SER A 22 13.71 -27.83 -1.10
CA SER A 22 13.65 -27.96 0.36
C SER A 22 14.98 -28.42 0.97
N THR A 23 15.61 -29.41 0.34
CA THR A 23 16.92 -29.92 0.78
C THR A 23 18.01 -28.85 0.63
N CYS A 24 18.00 -28.09 -0.46
CA CYS A 24 18.97 -27.03 -0.74
C CYS A 24 18.93 -25.92 0.32
N VAL A 25 17.74 -25.40 0.63
CA VAL A 25 17.57 -24.31 1.62
C VAL A 25 17.76 -24.77 3.07
N SER A 26 17.72 -26.09 3.32
CA SER A 26 17.95 -26.65 4.66
C SER A 26 19.42 -26.96 4.97
N ARG A 27 20.35 -26.70 4.03
CA ARG A 27 21.78 -26.99 4.22
C ARG A 27 22.39 -26.08 5.28
N GLU A 28 23.26 -26.65 6.11
CA GLU A 28 24.12 -25.89 7.00
C GLU A 28 25.30 -25.33 6.20
N CYS A 29 25.25 -24.02 5.94
CA CYS A 29 26.32 -23.30 5.27
C CYS A 29 27.08 -22.47 6.30
N LEU A 30 28.41 -22.64 6.36
CA LEU A 30 29.29 -22.00 7.35
C LEU A 30 30.17 -20.89 6.77
N THR A 31 30.31 -20.83 5.44
CA THR A 31 31.12 -19.83 4.74
C THR A 31 30.26 -19.07 3.74
N HIS A 32 30.64 -17.83 3.43
CA HIS A 32 29.99 -17.01 2.40
C HIS A 32 29.95 -17.74 1.05
N GLU A 33 31.03 -18.42 0.66
CA GLU A 33 31.09 -19.25 -0.56
C GLU A 33 30.03 -20.37 -0.55
N SER A 34 29.91 -21.12 0.55
CA SER A 34 28.89 -22.17 0.67
C SER A 34 27.45 -21.64 0.66
N ILE A 35 27.25 -20.39 1.10
CA ILE A 35 25.95 -19.71 1.03
C ILE A 35 25.67 -19.30 -0.42
N ASP A 36 26.64 -18.71 -1.11
CA ASP A 36 26.50 -18.29 -2.50
C ASP A 36 26.22 -19.49 -3.41
N ASP A 37 26.90 -20.61 -3.21
CA ASP A 37 26.66 -21.86 -3.93
C ASP A 37 25.25 -22.39 -3.69
N ALA A 38 24.77 -22.35 -2.45
CA ALA A 38 23.41 -22.76 -2.11
C ALA A 38 22.36 -21.83 -2.72
N LEU A 39 22.60 -20.51 -2.75
CA LEU A 39 21.70 -19.55 -3.39
C LEU A 39 21.66 -19.73 -4.91
N ARG A 40 22.81 -19.98 -5.56
CA ARG A 40 22.89 -20.28 -7.00
C ARG A 40 22.16 -21.59 -7.33
N GLU A 41 22.36 -22.64 -6.54
CA GLU A 41 21.64 -23.90 -6.73
C GLU A 41 20.14 -23.73 -6.53
N TRP A 42 19.73 -23.01 -5.49
CA TRP A 42 18.32 -22.69 -5.25
C TRP A 42 17.71 -21.93 -6.43
N LEU A 43 18.33 -20.84 -6.90
CA LEU A 43 17.87 -20.06 -8.07
C LEU A 43 17.75 -20.93 -9.34
N HIS A 44 18.69 -21.84 -9.56
CA HIS A 44 18.65 -22.75 -10.69
C HIS A 44 17.48 -23.76 -10.56
N LEU A 45 17.24 -24.30 -9.35
CA LEU A 45 16.13 -25.22 -9.11
C LEU A 45 14.76 -24.54 -9.26
N THR A 46 14.60 -23.32 -8.75
CA THR A 46 13.35 -22.55 -8.85
C THR A 46 13.05 -22.14 -10.30
N THR A 47 14.07 -21.73 -11.05
CA THR A 47 13.93 -21.44 -12.48
C THR A 47 13.44 -22.66 -13.28
N ARG A 48 13.90 -23.86 -12.90
CA ARG A 48 13.47 -25.12 -13.52
C ARG A 48 12.05 -25.56 -13.14
N LEU A 49 11.59 -25.23 -11.95
CA LEU A 49 10.19 -25.46 -11.53
C LEU A 49 9.26 -24.64 -12.42
N ARG A 50 9.53 -23.34 -12.50
CA ARG A 50 8.72 -22.38 -13.26
C ARG A 50 8.62 -22.70 -14.76
N GLY A 51 9.67 -23.26 -15.36
CA GLY A 51 9.68 -23.59 -16.79
C GLY A 51 8.70 -24.70 -17.21
N ARG A 52 7.92 -25.28 -16.29
CA ARG A 52 7.05 -26.44 -16.54
C ARG A 52 5.57 -26.12 -16.64
N ASP A 53 5.05 -25.13 -15.93
CA ASP A 53 3.62 -24.85 -15.84
C ASP A 53 3.27 -23.36 -16.05
N SER A 54 2.05 -23.09 -16.52
CA SER A 54 1.58 -21.74 -16.86
C SER A 54 1.23 -20.87 -15.64
N ASP A 55 1.18 -21.44 -14.42
CA ASP A 55 0.84 -20.73 -13.18
C ASP A 55 2.09 -20.39 -12.34
N SER A 56 3.02 -19.68 -12.99
CA SER A 56 4.36 -19.39 -12.47
C SER A 56 4.43 -18.54 -11.19
N GLN A 57 3.36 -17.83 -10.82
CA GLN A 57 3.41 -16.86 -9.71
C GLN A 57 3.28 -17.52 -8.34
N ASP A 58 2.38 -18.49 -8.19
CA ASP A 58 2.21 -19.22 -6.93
C ASP A 58 3.47 -20.02 -6.59
N GLU A 59 4.14 -20.61 -7.59
CA GLU A 59 5.41 -21.30 -7.38
C GLU A 59 6.53 -20.36 -6.94
N VAL A 60 6.59 -19.14 -7.51
CA VAL A 60 7.57 -18.12 -7.11
C VAL A 60 7.36 -17.70 -5.66
N LEU A 61 6.11 -17.52 -5.23
CA LEU A 61 5.76 -17.22 -3.85
C LEU A 61 6.18 -18.35 -2.91
N LEU A 62 5.82 -19.60 -3.23
CA LEU A 62 6.21 -20.76 -2.44
C LEU A 62 7.72 -20.92 -2.32
N CYS A 63 8.46 -20.72 -3.42
CA CYS A 63 9.92 -20.80 -3.40
C CYS A 63 10.54 -19.70 -2.53
N ALA A 64 10.01 -18.47 -2.60
CA ALA A 64 10.44 -17.37 -1.75
C ALA A 64 10.17 -17.68 -0.27
N ASP A 65 8.96 -18.13 0.07
CA ASP A 65 8.60 -18.50 1.44
C ASP A 65 9.49 -19.63 1.98
N MET A 66 9.73 -20.67 1.16
CA MET A 66 10.64 -21.76 1.53
C MET A 66 12.04 -21.26 1.87
N LEU A 67 12.59 -20.29 1.11
CA LEU A 67 13.90 -19.71 1.43
C LEU A 67 13.84 -18.90 2.72
N LEU A 68 12.86 -18.00 2.85
CA LEU A 68 12.74 -17.06 3.99
C LEU A 68 12.47 -17.78 5.32
N GLU A 69 11.75 -18.90 5.29
CA GLU A 69 11.50 -19.72 6.47
C GLU A 69 12.64 -20.68 6.79
N SER A 70 13.59 -20.87 5.87
CA SER A 70 14.65 -21.87 6.00
C SER A 70 15.69 -21.56 7.07
N TRP A 71 16.41 -22.60 7.49
CA TRP A 71 17.56 -22.46 8.37
C TRP A 71 18.67 -21.61 7.73
N LEU A 72 18.90 -21.79 6.43
CA LEU A 72 19.90 -21.03 5.66
C LEU A 72 19.66 -19.53 5.78
N PHE A 73 18.41 -19.08 5.59
CA PHE A 73 18.05 -17.67 5.70
C PHE A 73 18.12 -17.16 7.14
N ARG A 74 17.54 -17.88 8.10
CA ARG A 74 17.50 -17.43 9.49
C ARG A 74 18.89 -17.25 10.10
N MET A 75 19.85 -18.11 9.75
CA MET A 75 21.23 -18.02 10.27
C MET A 75 22.08 -16.97 9.55
N ASN A 76 21.76 -16.64 8.29
CA ASN A 76 22.62 -15.80 7.43
C ASN A 76 21.89 -14.60 6.81
N LYS A 77 20.81 -14.13 7.46
CA LYS A 77 19.85 -13.17 6.90
C LYS A 77 20.48 -11.91 6.28
N ASP A 78 21.47 -11.33 6.96
CA ASP A 78 22.07 -10.06 6.54
C ASP A 78 22.89 -10.26 5.26
N TYR A 79 23.71 -11.31 5.24
CA TYR A 79 24.52 -11.65 4.09
C TYR A 79 23.65 -12.01 2.88
N ILE A 80 22.63 -12.85 3.08
CA ILE A 80 21.72 -13.26 2.00
C ILE A 80 20.98 -12.05 1.42
N ARG A 81 20.51 -11.11 2.25
CA ARG A 81 19.87 -9.87 1.77
C ARG A 81 20.80 -9.07 0.86
N THR A 82 22.03 -8.82 1.29
CA THR A 82 23.03 -8.12 0.47
C THR A 82 23.28 -8.86 -0.85
N GLN A 83 23.37 -10.20 -0.82
CA GLN A 83 23.54 -11.00 -2.04
C GLN A 83 22.32 -10.96 -2.98
N ILE A 84 21.10 -10.97 -2.47
CA ILE A 84 19.89 -10.82 -3.29
C ILE A 84 19.86 -9.44 -3.95
N ILE A 85 20.23 -8.38 -3.23
CA ILE A 85 20.32 -7.03 -3.79
C ILE A 85 21.39 -7.00 -4.90
N HIS A 86 22.58 -7.55 -4.67
CA HIS A 86 23.60 -7.64 -5.70
C HIS A 86 23.15 -8.44 -6.92
N SER A 87 22.48 -9.58 -6.71
CA SER A 87 21.98 -10.43 -7.80
C SER A 87 20.91 -9.73 -8.62
N LEU A 88 20.07 -8.92 -7.97
CA LEU A 88 19.01 -8.14 -8.63
C LEU A 88 19.58 -6.96 -9.45
N LEU A 89 20.73 -6.42 -9.04
CA LEU A 89 21.43 -5.34 -9.74
C LEU A 89 22.31 -5.86 -10.89
N GLN A 90 22.62 -7.14 -10.94
CA GLN A 90 23.37 -7.78 -12.01
C GLN A 90 22.40 -8.26 -13.10
N GLU A 91 22.35 -7.54 -14.23
CA GLU A 91 21.34 -7.72 -15.29
C GLU A 91 21.45 -9.06 -16.07
N ASP A 92 22.48 -9.88 -15.84
CA ASP A 92 22.92 -10.86 -16.84
C ASP A 92 22.45 -12.32 -16.67
N GLU A 93 22.01 -12.83 -15.50
CA GLU A 93 21.71 -14.28 -15.39
C GLU A 93 20.58 -14.72 -14.44
N SER A 94 19.89 -13.78 -13.78
CA SER A 94 18.92 -14.15 -12.73
C SER A 94 17.48 -14.04 -13.18
N ASP A 95 16.60 -14.87 -12.61
CA ASP A 95 15.15 -14.70 -12.71
C ASP A 95 14.71 -13.42 -11.96
N PRO A 96 14.39 -12.31 -12.67
CA PRO A 96 14.13 -11.04 -12.01
C PRO A 96 12.86 -11.08 -11.18
N LEU A 97 11.86 -11.89 -11.53
CA LEU A 97 10.59 -11.94 -10.82
C LEU A 97 10.74 -12.53 -9.41
N LEU A 98 11.48 -13.63 -9.30
CA LEU A 98 11.75 -14.28 -8.02
C LEU A 98 12.62 -13.38 -7.12
N LEU A 99 13.64 -12.73 -7.68
CA LEU A 99 14.48 -11.80 -6.92
C LEU A 99 13.70 -10.54 -6.48
N LEU A 100 12.84 -9.98 -7.33
CA LEU A 100 11.95 -8.87 -6.95
C LEU A 100 10.98 -9.29 -5.85
N GLN A 101 10.42 -10.50 -5.93
CA GLN A 101 9.53 -11.02 -4.90
C GLN A 101 10.26 -11.21 -3.56
N LEU A 102 11.47 -11.79 -3.57
CA LEU A 102 12.31 -11.88 -2.38
C LEU A 102 12.63 -10.50 -1.80
N MET A 103 13.04 -9.56 -2.66
CA MET A 103 13.36 -8.19 -2.25
C MET A 103 12.16 -7.55 -1.54
N TYR A 104 10.96 -7.73 -2.10
CA TYR A 104 9.71 -7.27 -1.49
C TYR A 104 9.49 -7.91 -0.12
N GLU A 105 9.51 -9.23 -0.02
CA GLU A 105 9.20 -9.95 1.21
C GLU A 105 10.20 -9.66 2.34
N MET A 106 11.50 -9.69 2.03
CA MET A 106 12.54 -9.39 3.01
C MET A 106 12.44 -7.96 3.54
N SER A 107 12.19 -7.01 2.64
CA SER A 107 12.12 -5.58 2.97
C SER A 107 10.78 -5.19 3.61
N ARG A 108 9.73 -6.01 3.48
CA ARG A 108 8.45 -5.79 4.15
C ARG A 108 8.53 -6.16 5.63
N VAL A 109 9.29 -7.20 5.96
CA VAL A 109 9.37 -7.77 7.32
C VAL A 109 10.43 -7.07 8.16
N GLU A 110 11.59 -6.73 7.60
CA GLU A 110 12.69 -6.12 8.33
C GLU A 110 13.26 -4.90 7.61
N ARG A 111 13.85 -3.99 8.38
CA ARG A 111 14.54 -2.83 7.83
C ARG A 111 15.84 -3.25 7.14
N LEU A 112 16.08 -2.69 5.96
CA LEU A 112 17.36 -2.80 5.27
C LEU A 112 18.41 -1.92 5.97
N LYS A 113 19.67 -2.36 5.92
CA LYS A 113 20.78 -1.54 6.40
C LYS A 113 21.00 -0.35 5.45
N ALA A 114 21.58 0.72 5.99
CA ALA A 114 21.88 1.91 5.18
C ALA A 114 22.83 1.57 4.03
N GLU A 115 23.79 0.68 4.26
CA GLU A 115 24.74 0.20 3.27
C GLU A 115 24.03 -0.52 2.11
N ASP A 116 23.07 -1.39 2.43
CA ASP A 116 22.27 -2.10 1.43
C ASP A 116 21.39 -1.14 0.61
N LEU A 117 20.79 -0.13 1.26
CA LEU A 117 20.01 0.90 0.57
C LEU A 117 20.86 1.81 -0.33
N MET A 118 22.16 1.97 -0.04
CA MET A 118 23.08 2.71 -0.89
C MET A 118 23.45 1.96 -2.17
N LEU A 119 23.42 0.62 -2.16
CA LEU A 119 23.61 -0.21 -3.37
C LEU A 119 22.49 0.02 -4.40
N VAL A 120 21.29 0.37 -3.92
CA VAL A 120 20.16 0.68 -4.80
C VAL A 120 20.35 2.08 -5.40
N GLU A 121 20.83 2.13 -6.63
CA GLU A 121 21.08 3.36 -7.38
C GLU A 121 19.85 3.86 -8.16
N ASP A 122 19.93 5.12 -8.63
CA ASP A 122 18.85 5.76 -9.40
C ASP A 122 18.50 4.99 -10.69
N ASN A 123 19.48 4.33 -11.32
CA ASN A 123 19.29 3.53 -12.55
C ASN A 123 18.36 2.33 -12.32
N PHE A 124 18.53 1.63 -11.20
CA PHE A 124 17.67 0.49 -10.85
C PHE A 124 16.23 0.94 -10.62
N ILE A 125 16.03 2.04 -9.88
CA ILE A 125 14.69 2.63 -9.68
C ILE A 125 14.07 3.04 -11.02
N HIS A 126 14.86 3.64 -11.92
CA HIS A 126 14.39 3.99 -13.27
C HIS A 126 14.00 2.74 -14.07
N HIS A 127 14.79 1.66 -14.00
CA HIS A 127 14.47 0.38 -14.64
C HIS A 127 13.13 -0.19 -14.14
N LEU A 128 12.88 -0.19 -12.83
CA LEU A 128 11.61 -0.66 -12.27
C LEU A 128 10.42 0.17 -12.78
N PHE A 129 10.54 1.49 -12.81
CA PHE A 129 9.48 2.34 -13.36
C PHE A 129 9.28 2.07 -14.86
N ARG A 130 10.36 1.90 -15.63
CA ARG A 130 10.28 1.56 -17.06
C ARG A 130 9.62 0.21 -17.31
N ALA A 131 9.86 -0.78 -16.45
CA ALA A 131 9.17 -2.06 -16.52
C ALA A 131 7.65 -1.92 -16.33
N VAL A 132 7.20 -0.97 -15.50
CA VAL A 132 5.77 -0.67 -15.33
C VAL A 132 5.18 0.08 -16.52
N GLU A 133 5.94 0.96 -17.18
CA GLU A 133 5.47 1.69 -18.37
C GLU A 133 5.56 0.88 -19.67
N GLY A 134 6.44 -0.11 -19.75
CA GLY A 134 6.69 -0.92 -20.95
C GLY A 134 5.60 -1.94 -21.27
N VAL A 135 4.52 -1.96 -20.49
CA VAL A 135 3.43 -2.94 -20.58
C VAL A 135 2.52 -2.59 -21.77
N SER A 136 2.39 -3.51 -22.73
CA SER A 136 1.40 -3.41 -23.81
C SER A 136 -0.02 -3.64 -23.29
N ASP A 137 -1.05 -3.22 -24.04
CA ASP A 137 -2.50 -3.31 -23.74
C ASP A 137 -3.06 -4.70 -23.30
N ASP A 138 -2.22 -5.73 -23.15
CA ASP A 138 -2.62 -7.03 -22.64
C ASP A 138 -2.84 -6.98 -21.13
N VAL A 139 -4.11 -6.88 -20.75
CA VAL A 139 -4.68 -6.85 -19.39
C VAL A 139 -4.25 -8.03 -18.49
N GLN A 140 -3.53 -9.01 -19.03
CA GLN A 140 -3.09 -10.23 -18.35
C GLN A 140 -1.60 -10.24 -18.00
N ASP A 141 -0.83 -9.22 -18.37
CA ASP A 141 0.60 -9.22 -18.11
C ASP A 141 0.91 -8.88 -16.64
N LEU A 142 0.82 -9.85 -15.74
CA LEU A 142 1.05 -9.69 -14.31
C LEU A 142 2.54 -9.46 -13.96
N HIS A 143 3.44 -9.41 -14.95
CA HIS A 143 4.89 -9.36 -14.73
C HIS A 143 5.40 -8.03 -14.15
N TYR A 144 4.62 -6.95 -14.23
CA TYR A 144 5.00 -5.64 -13.67
C TYR A 144 4.65 -5.47 -12.18
N PHE A 145 3.77 -6.31 -11.62
CA PHE A 145 3.33 -6.18 -10.22
C PHE A 145 4.48 -6.30 -9.21
N PRO A 146 5.46 -7.21 -9.37
CA PRO A 146 6.65 -7.26 -8.51
C PRO A 146 7.43 -5.95 -8.52
N SER A 147 7.57 -5.29 -9.67
CA SER A 147 8.25 -3.99 -9.78
C SER A 147 7.54 -2.90 -8.97
N ILE A 148 6.20 -2.84 -9.06
CA ILE A 148 5.40 -1.90 -8.25
C ILE A 148 5.58 -2.19 -6.74
N ARG A 149 5.50 -3.46 -6.34
CA ARG A 149 5.68 -3.88 -4.95
C ARG A 149 7.06 -3.50 -4.39
N VAL A 150 8.11 -3.70 -5.18
CA VAL A 150 9.48 -3.31 -4.80
C VAL A 150 9.62 -1.79 -4.69
N LEU A 151 9.07 -1.01 -5.64
CA LEU A 151 9.05 0.46 -5.55
C LEU A 151 8.34 0.94 -4.27
N LEU A 152 7.23 0.31 -3.91
CA LEU A 152 6.44 0.63 -2.73
C LEU A 152 7.18 0.33 -1.43
N VAL A 153 7.80 -0.85 -1.31
CA VAL A 153 8.54 -1.21 -0.09
C VAL A 153 9.84 -0.41 0.03
N LEU A 154 10.55 -0.16 -1.08
CA LEU A 154 11.75 0.69 -1.07
C LEU A 154 11.44 2.11 -0.63
N ASN A 155 10.31 2.67 -1.07
CA ASN A 155 9.85 3.96 -0.58
C ASN A 155 9.68 3.97 0.94
N GLU A 156 9.07 2.94 1.52
CA GLU A 156 8.95 2.81 2.98
C GLU A 156 10.32 2.66 3.65
N GLN A 157 11.22 1.83 3.12
CA GLN A 157 12.56 1.64 3.66
C GLN A 157 13.35 2.96 3.69
N TYR A 158 13.27 3.78 2.65
CA TYR A 158 13.87 5.13 2.65
C TYR A 158 13.22 6.06 3.69
N MET A 159 11.90 5.97 3.90
CA MET A 159 11.22 6.75 4.96
C MET A 159 11.72 6.36 6.35
N LEU A 160 11.86 5.06 6.62
CA LEU A 160 12.33 4.54 7.91
C LEU A 160 13.79 4.93 8.16
N ALA A 161 14.66 4.78 7.17
CA ALA A 161 16.06 5.18 7.27
C ALA A 161 16.20 6.69 7.56
N SER A 162 15.33 7.53 6.98
CA SER A 162 15.32 8.97 7.25
C SER A 162 14.93 9.32 8.68
N THR A 163 14.07 8.52 9.33
CA THR A 163 13.70 8.73 10.74
C THR A 163 14.82 8.33 11.71
N ASP A 164 15.60 7.31 11.38
CA ASP A 164 16.70 6.82 12.25
C ASP A 164 17.88 7.82 12.28
N SER A 165 18.19 8.47 11.16
CA SER A 165 19.18 9.57 11.11
C SER A 165 18.76 10.77 11.96
N ALA A 166 17.46 11.00 12.16
CA ALA A 166 16.95 12.13 12.95
C ALA A 166 16.99 11.87 14.46
N THR A 167 16.99 10.60 14.89
CA THR A 167 16.96 10.22 16.32
C THR A 167 18.35 9.93 16.91
N ASN A 168 19.31 9.52 16.09
CA ASN A 168 20.65 9.14 16.57
C ASN A 168 21.58 10.37 16.69
N GLN A 169 21.65 10.94 17.90
CA GLN A 169 22.51 12.10 18.21
C GLN A 169 24.02 11.78 18.25
N ASP A 170 24.40 10.50 18.33
CA ASP A 170 25.80 10.03 18.42
C ASP A 170 26.41 9.56 17.08
N ALA A 171 25.76 9.86 15.96
CA ALA A 171 26.20 9.41 14.63
C ALA A 171 27.40 10.22 14.10
N THR A 172 28.38 9.52 13.51
CA THR A 172 29.56 10.10 12.83
C THR A 172 29.14 11.04 11.69
N PRO A 173 29.95 12.05 11.30
CA PRO A 173 29.53 13.08 10.34
C PRO A 173 29.12 12.57 8.95
N SER A 174 29.57 11.37 8.54
CA SER A 174 29.15 10.69 7.31
C SER A 174 27.79 9.99 7.40
N SER A 175 27.29 9.71 8.62
CA SER A 175 25.96 9.12 8.89
C SER A 175 24.85 10.18 9.12
N LEU A 176 25.19 11.47 9.05
CA LEU A 176 24.27 12.57 9.33
C LEU A 176 23.41 13.01 8.13
N LEU A 177 23.79 12.64 6.90
CA LEU A 177 22.98 13.00 5.74
C LEU A 177 21.84 11.98 5.57
N PRO A 178 20.57 12.41 5.69
CA PRO A 178 19.46 11.50 5.49
C PRO A 178 19.51 10.94 4.07
N LEU A 179 19.36 9.62 3.97
CA LEU A 179 19.30 8.93 2.68
C LEU A 179 18.20 9.54 1.82
N THR A 180 18.55 9.90 0.59
CA THR A 180 17.57 10.44 -0.36
C THR A 180 16.62 9.33 -0.78
N ASN A 181 15.32 9.53 -0.58
CA ASN A 181 14.31 8.63 -1.13
C ASN A 181 14.34 8.68 -2.66
N ARG A 182 14.94 7.64 -3.26
CA ARG A 182 15.18 7.60 -4.71
C ARG A 182 13.91 7.42 -5.53
N VAL A 183 12.90 6.77 -4.97
CA VAL A 183 11.58 6.60 -5.61
C VAL A 183 10.94 7.97 -5.83
N VAL A 184 10.88 8.79 -4.77
CA VAL A 184 10.33 10.16 -4.86
C VAL A 184 11.24 11.07 -5.69
N LYS A 185 12.57 10.94 -5.58
CA LYS A 185 13.52 11.68 -6.42
C LYS A 185 13.28 11.40 -7.91
N CYS A 186 13.12 10.14 -8.29
CA CYS A 186 12.88 9.74 -9.67
C CYS A 186 11.56 10.33 -10.20
N LEU A 187 10.47 10.21 -9.44
CA LEU A 187 9.17 10.80 -9.80
C LEU A 187 9.20 12.33 -9.85
N SER A 188 10.02 12.98 -9.02
CA SER A 188 10.19 14.45 -9.04
C SER A 188 10.89 14.93 -10.31
N LEU A 189 11.85 14.15 -10.82
CA LEU A 189 12.66 14.52 -12.00
C LEU A 189 12.03 14.06 -13.32
N HIS A 190 11.37 12.91 -13.30
CA HIS A 190 10.91 12.19 -14.50
C HIS A 190 9.42 11.83 -14.46
N GLY A 191 8.64 12.39 -13.54
CA GLY A 191 7.21 12.06 -13.35
C GLY A 191 6.37 11.97 -14.63
N PRO A 192 6.49 12.91 -15.61
CA PRO A 192 5.74 12.80 -16.86
C PRO A 192 6.00 11.53 -17.69
N MET A 193 7.11 10.84 -17.47
CA MET A 193 7.48 9.60 -18.15
C MET A 193 6.86 8.35 -17.51
N PHE A 194 6.28 8.49 -16.31
CA PHE A 194 5.85 7.37 -15.46
C PHE A 194 4.36 7.47 -15.10
N ARG A 195 3.51 7.78 -16.08
CA ARG A 195 2.07 8.02 -15.83
C ARG A 195 1.31 6.73 -15.57
N MET A 196 1.65 5.63 -16.26
CA MET A 196 1.02 4.33 -16.04
C MET A 196 1.25 3.83 -14.62
N PHE A 197 2.41 4.12 -14.02
CA PHE A 197 2.63 3.83 -12.61
C PHE A 197 1.60 4.51 -11.70
N GLY A 198 1.30 5.79 -11.92
CA GLY A 198 0.29 6.51 -11.15
C GLY A 198 -1.10 5.89 -11.25
N GLU A 199 -1.54 5.56 -12.47
CA GLU A 199 -2.82 4.91 -12.73
C GLU A 199 -2.88 3.52 -12.06
N ASN A 200 -1.83 2.71 -12.20
CA ASN A 200 -1.73 1.39 -11.60
C ASN A 200 -1.75 1.43 -10.07
N ILE A 201 -1.17 2.45 -9.44
CA ILE A 201 -1.21 2.61 -7.97
C ILE A 201 -2.64 2.83 -7.46
N ILE A 202 -3.45 3.63 -8.18
CA ILE A 202 -4.85 3.88 -7.82
C ILE A 202 -5.70 2.64 -8.10
N LEU A 203 -5.46 1.98 -9.24
CA LEU A 203 -6.11 0.71 -9.59
C LEU A 203 -5.86 -0.37 -8.54
N LEU A 204 -4.60 -0.51 -8.11
CA LEU A 204 -4.17 -1.47 -7.10
C LEU A 204 -4.84 -1.15 -5.76
N LEU A 205 -4.82 0.10 -5.30
CA LEU A 205 -5.48 0.50 -4.05
C LEU A 205 -6.98 0.19 -4.03
N ASN A 206 -7.65 0.29 -5.19
CA ASN A 206 -9.08 0.00 -5.30
C ASN A 206 -9.41 -1.50 -5.18
N ARG A 207 -8.47 -2.38 -5.56
CA ARG A 207 -8.64 -3.84 -5.60
C ARG A 207 -7.95 -4.56 -4.45
N GLU A 208 -6.96 -3.94 -3.83
CA GLU A 208 -6.14 -4.57 -2.80
C GLU A 208 -6.93 -4.79 -1.51
N THR A 209 -6.77 -5.98 -0.93
CA THR A 209 -7.42 -6.39 0.32
C THR A 209 -6.42 -6.53 1.47
N GLU A 210 -5.14 -6.72 1.13
CA GLU A 210 -4.04 -6.89 2.05
C GLU A 210 -3.67 -5.53 2.68
N THR A 211 -3.78 -5.46 4.00
CA THR A 211 -3.67 -4.19 4.75
C THR A 211 -2.26 -3.59 4.64
N SER A 212 -1.22 -4.41 4.63
CA SER A 212 0.18 -3.95 4.55
C SER A 212 0.48 -3.27 3.22
N LEU A 213 0.02 -3.83 2.10
CA LEU A 213 0.20 -3.25 0.77
C LEU A 213 -0.64 -1.98 0.59
N GLN A 214 -1.87 -1.95 1.13
CA GLN A 214 -2.66 -0.71 1.19
C GLN A 214 -1.89 0.40 1.96
N LEU A 215 -1.27 0.06 3.09
CA LEU A 215 -0.46 1.01 3.87
C LEU A 215 0.76 1.50 3.08
N LEU A 216 1.46 0.62 2.36
CA LEU A 216 2.60 1.00 1.52
C LEU A 216 2.17 2.00 0.42
N ILE A 217 1.07 1.71 -0.28
CA ILE A 217 0.50 2.60 -1.30
C ILE A 217 0.16 3.96 -0.70
N LEU A 218 -0.55 3.98 0.44
CA LEU A 218 -0.96 5.22 1.08
C LEU A 218 0.24 6.04 1.58
N LYS A 219 1.30 5.40 2.09
CA LYS A 219 2.53 6.09 2.49
C LYS A 219 3.23 6.76 1.30
N LEU A 220 3.29 6.09 0.15
CA LEU A 220 3.80 6.70 -1.08
C LEU A 220 2.92 7.89 -1.50
N LEU A 221 1.59 7.72 -1.57
CA LEU A 221 0.66 8.80 -1.93
C LEU A 221 0.80 10.01 -0.99
N TYR A 222 0.94 9.79 0.31
CA TYR A 222 1.19 10.86 1.29
C TYR A 222 2.45 11.66 0.93
N LEU A 223 3.56 10.99 0.61
CA LEU A 223 4.80 11.66 0.24
C LEU A 223 4.66 12.43 -1.07
N LEU A 224 4.00 11.87 -2.08
CA LEU A 224 3.77 12.55 -3.35
C LEU A 224 2.94 13.81 -3.18
N PHE A 225 1.84 13.75 -2.42
CA PHE A 225 0.98 14.93 -2.19
C PHE A 225 1.57 15.96 -1.22
N THR A 226 2.62 15.63 -0.48
CA THR A 226 3.31 16.57 0.42
C THR A 226 4.60 17.13 -0.16
N THR A 227 5.06 16.60 -1.29
CA THR A 227 6.29 17.04 -1.96
C THR A 227 5.98 18.01 -3.10
N LYS A 228 6.60 19.19 -3.08
CA LYS A 228 6.34 20.27 -4.05
C LYS A 228 6.53 19.89 -5.52
N ALA A 229 7.46 18.97 -5.79
CA ALA A 229 7.75 18.53 -7.16
C ALA A 229 6.75 17.48 -7.70
N THR A 230 5.95 16.86 -6.83
CA THR A 230 5.14 15.69 -7.20
C THR A 230 3.66 15.79 -6.83
N TYR A 231 3.20 16.85 -6.15
CA TYR A 231 1.77 16.96 -5.80
C TYR A 231 0.83 17.12 -7.01
N GLU A 232 1.36 17.46 -8.19
CA GLU A 232 0.61 17.49 -9.47
C GLU A 232 0.91 16.29 -10.38
N PHE A 233 1.53 15.24 -9.84
CA PHE A 233 1.93 14.06 -10.61
C PHE A 233 0.74 13.30 -11.22
N PHE A 234 -0.42 13.27 -10.55
CA PHE A 234 -1.62 12.59 -11.06
C PHE A 234 -2.48 13.52 -11.91
N TYR A 235 -3.22 12.96 -12.89
CA TYR A 235 -4.25 13.74 -13.57
C TYR A 235 -5.44 13.97 -12.66
N THR A 236 -6.20 15.04 -12.91
CA THR A 236 -7.35 15.42 -12.08
C THR A 236 -8.43 14.33 -12.05
N ASN A 237 -8.60 13.57 -13.14
CA ASN A 237 -9.56 12.47 -13.16
C ASN A 237 -9.16 11.34 -12.21
N ASP A 238 -7.88 10.97 -12.19
CA ASP A 238 -7.38 9.93 -11.30
C ASP A 238 -7.49 10.35 -9.84
N LEU A 239 -7.27 11.64 -9.53
CA LEU A 239 -7.47 12.18 -8.19
C LEU A 239 -8.93 12.12 -7.73
N ARG A 240 -9.89 12.31 -8.64
CA ARG A 240 -11.32 12.13 -8.34
C ARG A 240 -11.64 10.67 -8.03
N VAL A 241 -11.10 9.75 -8.82
CA VAL A 241 -11.23 8.30 -8.58
C VAL A 241 -10.60 7.93 -7.23
N LEU A 242 -9.40 8.44 -6.94
CA LEU A 242 -8.72 8.21 -5.67
C LEU A 242 -9.54 8.74 -4.49
N LEU A 243 -10.12 9.94 -4.58
CA LEU A 243 -10.98 10.46 -3.52
C LEU A 243 -12.19 9.55 -3.28
N ASP A 244 -12.78 9.00 -4.34
CA ASP A 244 -13.90 8.07 -4.25
C ASP A 244 -13.51 6.76 -3.55
N VAL A 245 -12.35 6.21 -3.90
CA VAL A 245 -11.78 5.04 -3.23
C VAL A 245 -11.53 5.33 -1.74
N ILE A 246 -10.95 6.49 -1.41
CA ILE A 246 -10.66 6.86 -0.02
C ILE A 246 -11.96 7.02 0.79
N ILE A 247 -12.97 7.72 0.27
CA ILE A 247 -14.26 7.90 0.97
C ILE A 247 -14.92 6.54 1.20
N ARG A 248 -15.02 5.70 0.16
CA ARG A 248 -15.62 4.37 0.28
C ARG A 248 -14.88 3.53 1.33
N ASN A 249 -13.56 3.42 1.21
CA ASN A 249 -12.76 2.59 2.12
C ASN A 249 -12.86 3.12 3.56
N LEU A 250 -12.83 4.44 3.78
CA LEU A 250 -13.02 5.00 5.13
C LEU A 250 -14.37 4.64 5.77
N MET A 251 -15.43 4.56 4.97
CA MET A 251 -16.77 4.21 5.45
C MET A 251 -16.98 2.70 5.64
N ASP A 252 -16.31 1.88 4.83
CA ASP A 252 -16.46 0.41 4.86
C ASP A 252 -15.45 -0.28 5.80
N LEU A 253 -14.45 0.44 6.32
CA LEU A 253 -13.39 -0.14 7.14
C LEU A 253 -13.88 -0.56 8.54
N PRO A 254 -13.62 -1.81 8.94
CA PRO A 254 -14.00 -2.29 10.26
C PRO A 254 -13.12 -1.68 11.37
N ASP A 255 -13.58 -1.76 12.61
CA ASP A 255 -12.96 -1.05 13.73
C ASP A 255 -11.58 -1.62 14.16
N GLU A 256 -11.21 -2.82 13.71
CA GLU A 256 -9.89 -3.38 14.00
C GLU A 256 -8.79 -2.73 13.14
N LYS A 257 -9.14 -2.11 12.00
CA LYS A 257 -8.18 -1.55 11.03
C LYS A 257 -7.85 -0.08 11.27
N MET A 258 -7.64 0.32 12.54
CA MET A 258 -7.38 1.72 12.93
C MET A 258 -6.17 2.35 12.24
N SER A 259 -5.06 1.61 12.18
CA SER A 259 -3.84 2.11 11.50
C SER A 259 -4.09 2.48 10.05
N LEU A 260 -4.88 1.67 9.34
CA LEU A 260 -5.27 1.91 7.96
C LEU A 260 -6.23 3.11 7.85
N ARG A 261 -7.26 3.19 8.71
CA ARG A 261 -8.18 4.33 8.81
C ARG A 261 -7.42 5.65 9.03
N HIS A 262 -6.47 5.66 9.96
CA HIS A 262 -5.61 6.82 10.23
C HIS A 262 -4.76 7.19 9.01
N THR A 263 -4.23 6.20 8.30
CA THR A 263 -3.38 6.44 7.13
C THR A 263 -4.20 7.01 5.96
N TYR A 264 -5.41 6.52 5.70
CA TYR A 264 -6.34 7.12 4.75
C TYR A 264 -6.63 8.59 5.08
N LEU A 265 -6.95 8.91 6.33
CA LEU A 265 -7.20 10.29 6.76
C LEU A 265 -5.96 11.18 6.61
N ARG A 266 -4.76 10.64 6.88
CA ARG A 266 -3.49 11.35 6.67
C ARG A 266 -3.24 11.67 5.20
N VAL A 267 -3.61 10.79 4.27
CA VAL A 267 -3.51 11.01 2.81
C VAL A 267 -4.60 11.96 2.31
N MET A 268 -5.80 11.89 2.89
CA MET A 268 -6.95 12.71 2.49
C MET A 268 -6.68 14.21 2.65
N TYR A 269 -5.99 14.62 3.73
CA TYR A 269 -5.64 16.03 3.92
C TYR A 269 -4.80 16.62 2.76
N PRO A 270 -3.58 16.14 2.47
CA PRO A 270 -2.76 16.72 1.39
C PRO A 270 -3.38 16.48 0.01
N LEU A 271 -4.15 15.40 -0.19
CA LEU A 271 -4.95 15.20 -1.41
C LEU A 271 -5.90 16.39 -1.65
N LEU A 272 -6.67 16.81 -0.64
CA LEU A 272 -7.63 17.90 -0.78
C LEU A 272 -6.99 19.30 -0.71
N ALA A 273 -5.87 19.43 0.02
CA ALA A 273 -5.23 20.71 0.31
C ALA A 273 -4.19 21.14 -0.73
N HIS A 274 -3.42 20.20 -1.28
CA HIS A 274 -2.23 20.53 -2.08
C HIS A 274 -2.39 20.22 -3.56
N THR A 275 -3.22 19.23 -3.92
CA THR A 275 -3.40 18.82 -5.32
C THR A 275 -4.35 19.74 -6.07
N GLN A 276 -4.60 19.42 -7.33
CA GLN A 276 -5.56 20.09 -8.21
C GLN A 276 -7.00 20.08 -7.64
N LEU A 277 -7.34 19.15 -6.73
CA LEU A 277 -8.65 19.13 -6.05
C LEU A 277 -8.86 20.33 -5.11
N SER A 278 -7.80 21.04 -4.73
CA SER A 278 -7.89 22.29 -3.98
C SER A 278 -8.57 23.41 -4.77
N GLN A 279 -8.62 23.29 -6.09
CA GLN A 279 -9.17 24.31 -6.99
C GLN A 279 -10.65 24.03 -7.32
N PRO A 280 -11.46 25.07 -7.59
CA PRO A 280 -12.82 24.91 -8.08
C PRO A 280 -12.87 24.20 -9.45
N PRO A 281 -13.91 23.40 -9.75
CA PRO A 281 -15.05 23.06 -8.90
C PRO A 281 -14.68 21.97 -7.89
N HIS A 282 -14.88 22.26 -6.60
CA HIS A 282 -14.53 21.38 -5.50
C HIS A 282 -15.31 20.05 -5.54
N TYR A 283 -14.66 19.00 -6.02
CA TYR A 283 -15.27 17.69 -6.24
C TYR A 283 -15.74 17.06 -4.93
N LYS A 284 -17.00 16.60 -4.91
CA LYS A 284 -17.62 15.85 -3.80
C LYS A 284 -17.49 16.48 -2.40
N ARG A 285 -17.56 17.81 -2.32
CA ARG A 285 -17.47 18.56 -1.05
C ARG A 285 -18.45 18.04 0.01
N TYR A 286 -19.69 17.76 -0.37
CA TYR A 286 -20.74 17.34 0.57
C TYR A 286 -20.46 15.92 1.11
N GLU A 287 -20.06 14.99 0.25
CA GLU A 287 -19.72 13.62 0.63
C GLU A 287 -18.50 13.58 1.56
N VAL A 288 -17.49 14.41 1.29
CA VAL A 288 -16.34 14.57 2.20
C VAL A 288 -16.80 15.03 3.58
N LEU A 289 -17.59 16.11 3.67
CA LEU A 289 -18.09 16.61 4.95
C LEU A 289 -18.95 15.58 5.67
N ARG A 290 -19.80 14.85 4.94
CA ARG A 290 -20.63 13.78 5.50
C ARG A 290 -19.77 12.66 6.08
N ALA A 291 -18.77 12.18 5.35
CA ALA A 291 -17.85 11.16 5.83
C ALA A 291 -17.11 11.61 7.10
N LEU A 292 -16.62 12.84 7.15
CA LEU A 292 -15.94 13.39 8.33
C LEU A 292 -16.87 13.47 9.56
N ARG A 293 -18.15 13.82 9.39
CA ARG A 293 -19.13 13.81 10.49
C ARG A 293 -19.38 12.40 11.02
N LEU A 294 -19.58 11.43 10.12
CA LEU A 294 -19.80 10.03 10.50
C LEU A 294 -18.58 9.47 11.26
N LEU A 295 -17.36 9.74 10.78
CA LEU A 295 -16.12 9.32 11.45
C LEU A 295 -15.87 10.01 12.79
N ARG A 296 -16.48 11.18 13.04
CA ARG A 296 -16.45 11.85 14.35
C ARG A 296 -17.33 11.16 15.39
N GLY A 297 -18.28 10.32 14.95
CA GLY A 297 -19.22 9.62 15.83
C GLY A 297 -20.41 10.47 16.29
N SER A 298 -20.69 11.61 15.64
CA SER A 298 -21.71 12.56 16.10
C SER A 298 -23.17 12.10 15.91
N ASP A 299 -23.44 11.10 15.06
CA ASP A 299 -24.81 10.78 14.64
C ASP A 299 -25.35 9.41 15.12
N THR A 300 -24.57 8.61 15.85
CA THR A 300 -25.00 7.24 16.19
C THR A 300 -24.63 6.82 17.62
N ALA A 301 -25.61 6.92 18.52
CA ALA A 301 -25.50 6.54 19.94
C ALA A 301 -25.19 5.04 20.21
N HIS A 302 -25.11 4.22 19.16
CA HIS A 302 -24.89 2.77 19.23
C HIS A 302 -23.47 2.32 18.86
N PHE A 303 -22.58 3.23 18.43
CA PHE A 303 -21.20 2.88 18.10
C PHE A 303 -20.23 3.31 19.20
N ALA A 304 -19.12 2.59 19.28
CA ALA A 304 -18.01 2.98 20.15
C ALA A 304 -17.52 4.38 19.75
N PRO A 305 -17.17 5.25 20.71
CA PRO A 305 -16.66 6.58 20.39
C PRO A 305 -15.35 6.46 19.60
N ALA A 306 -15.16 7.37 18.64
CA ALA A 306 -13.95 7.43 17.84
C ALA A 306 -12.72 7.68 18.72
N ASP A 307 -11.58 7.05 18.38
CA ASP A 307 -10.32 7.24 19.10
C ASP A 307 -9.75 8.65 18.89
N GLU A 308 -8.93 9.10 19.84
CA GLU A 308 -8.35 10.46 19.83
C GLU A 308 -7.54 10.76 18.55
N THR A 309 -6.89 9.75 17.97
CA THR A 309 -6.12 9.97 16.73
C THR A 309 -7.04 10.15 15.53
N THR A 310 -8.13 9.38 15.43
CA THR A 310 -9.16 9.61 14.41
C THR A 310 -9.74 11.02 14.53
N LEU A 311 -10.11 11.47 15.74
CA LEU A 311 -10.65 12.81 15.96
C LEU A 311 -9.67 13.91 15.50
N ARG A 312 -8.40 13.83 15.91
CA ARG A 312 -7.35 14.80 15.50
C ARG A 312 -7.15 14.82 13.98
N LEU A 313 -7.23 13.66 13.32
CA LEU A 313 -7.06 13.56 11.87
C LEU A 313 -8.29 14.08 11.11
N VAL A 314 -9.50 13.77 11.58
CA VAL A 314 -10.75 14.32 11.03
C VAL A 314 -10.76 15.84 11.13
N GLU A 315 -10.38 16.39 12.29
CA GLU A 315 -10.25 17.84 12.48
C GLU A 315 -9.20 18.45 11.55
N ARG A 316 -8.08 17.76 11.33
CA ARG A 316 -7.06 18.21 10.37
C ARG A 316 -7.61 18.28 8.95
N VAL A 317 -8.37 17.27 8.50
CA VAL A 317 -9.00 17.29 7.17
C VAL A 317 -10.06 18.39 7.09
N ALA A 318 -10.86 18.59 8.14
CA ALA A 318 -11.90 19.63 8.18
C ALA A 318 -11.34 21.06 8.05
N LYS A 319 -10.05 21.28 8.36
CA LYS A 319 -9.36 22.57 8.20
C LYS A 319 -9.00 22.94 6.76
N VAL A 320 -9.24 22.07 5.78
CA VAL A 320 -9.04 22.40 4.36
C VAL A 320 -9.94 23.58 3.98
N ALA A 321 -9.33 24.65 3.46
CA ALA A 321 -9.95 25.96 3.32
C ALA A 321 -11.30 25.95 2.58
N TRP A 322 -11.42 25.15 1.52
CA TRP A 322 -12.62 25.11 0.69
C TRP A 322 -13.73 24.20 1.23
N LEU A 323 -13.46 23.36 2.25
CA LEU A 323 -14.51 22.54 2.87
C LEU A 323 -15.49 23.40 3.68
N GLY A 324 -15.03 24.50 4.27
CA GLY A 324 -15.84 25.49 4.97
C GLY A 324 -16.54 24.96 6.24
N VAL A 325 -16.27 25.62 7.36
CA VAL A 325 -16.78 25.25 8.70
C VAL A 325 -18.31 25.44 8.84
N GLU A 326 -18.93 26.25 7.98
CA GLU A 326 -20.30 26.74 8.18
C GLU A 326 -21.43 25.70 8.09
N LEU A 327 -21.16 24.50 7.57
CA LEU A 327 -22.15 23.42 7.52
C LEU A 327 -21.98 22.41 8.66
N ILE A 328 -20.92 22.46 9.46
CA ILE A 328 -20.70 21.47 10.53
C ILE A 328 -21.72 21.67 11.66
N ASP A 329 -22.20 22.90 11.89
CA ASP A 329 -23.18 23.22 12.95
C ASP A 329 -24.61 23.53 12.46
N ARG A 330 -24.86 23.70 11.14
CA ARG A 330 -26.18 24.15 10.63
C ARG A 330 -26.95 23.12 9.79
N GLY A 331 -26.44 21.90 9.66
CA GLY A 331 -26.93 20.92 8.68
C GLY A 331 -28.16 20.09 9.09
N GLN A 332 -28.52 20.02 10.37
CA GLN A 332 -29.62 19.13 10.81
C GLN A 332 -31.00 19.80 10.83
N ASP A 333 -31.12 21.13 10.89
CA ASP A 333 -32.45 21.75 11.03
C ASP A 333 -33.19 22.05 9.70
N LYS A 334 -32.50 22.09 8.55
CA LYS A 334 -33.15 22.49 7.28
C LYS A 334 -33.55 21.31 6.38
N GLU A 335 -32.75 20.26 6.28
CA GLU A 335 -33.08 19.11 5.43
C GLU A 335 -34.11 18.17 6.07
N LEU A 336 -34.03 17.94 7.39
CA LEU A 336 -35.05 17.17 8.13
C LEU A 336 -36.39 17.91 8.20
N SER A 337 -36.36 19.25 8.35
CA SER A 337 -37.57 20.08 8.31
C SER A 337 -38.25 20.02 6.93
N GLY A 338 -37.48 20.16 5.84
CA GLY A 338 -38.02 20.07 4.48
C GLY A 338 -38.59 18.70 4.13
N GLN A 339 -37.92 17.61 4.52
CA GLN A 339 -38.42 16.26 4.29
C GLN A 339 -39.62 15.92 5.19
N ALA A 340 -39.65 16.37 6.45
CA ALA A 340 -40.80 16.21 7.33
C ALA A 340 -42.02 17.02 6.86
N GLU A 341 -41.80 18.21 6.29
CA GLU A 341 -42.86 19.05 5.74
C GLU A 341 -43.43 18.46 4.43
N VAL A 342 -42.58 17.91 3.56
CA VAL A 342 -42.99 17.18 2.36
C VAL A 342 -43.74 15.89 2.74
N ALA A 343 -43.27 15.15 3.75
CA ALA A 343 -43.96 13.97 4.27
C ALA A 343 -45.32 14.31 4.90
N ARG A 344 -45.43 15.42 5.66
CA ARG A 344 -46.71 15.91 6.21
C ARG A 344 -47.70 16.33 5.11
N LYS A 345 -47.21 16.96 4.03
CA LYS A 345 -48.02 17.29 2.86
C LYS A 345 -48.47 16.07 2.07
N MET A 346 -47.61 15.06 1.92
CA MET A 346 -47.97 13.80 1.25
C MET A 346 -48.93 12.93 2.06
N LEU A 347 -48.90 13.02 3.40
CA LEU A 347 -49.77 12.27 4.31
C LEU A 347 -51.09 12.99 4.66
N GLY A 348 -51.40 14.14 4.03
CA GLY A 348 -52.70 14.79 4.15
C GLY A 348 -53.07 15.31 5.54
N MET A 349 -52.12 15.42 6.46
CA MET A 349 -52.37 15.88 7.83
C MET A 349 -52.16 17.40 7.93
N SER A 350 -53.16 18.15 7.50
CA SER A 350 -53.28 19.58 7.81
C SER A 350 -54.28 19.74 8.96
N LEU A 351 -53.83 19.59 10.21
CA LEU A 351 -54.61 20.08 11.35
C LEU A 351 -54.40 21.60 11.43
N LEU A 352 -55.43 22.34 11.03
CA LEU A 352 -55.53 23.77 11.30
C LEU A 352 -55.40 24.00 12.82
N PRO A 353 -54.69 25.04 13.29
CA PRO A 353 -54.73 25.41 14.69
C PRO A 353 -56.14 25.94 14.98
N PHE A 354 -56.99 25.12 15.59
CA PHE A 354 -58.25 25.56 16.14
C PHE A 354 -57.94 26.53 17.28
N GLN A 355 -58.29 27.78 17.05
CA GLN A 355 -58.39 28.81 18.07
C GLN A 355 -59.33 28.31 19.17
N PHE A 356 -58.85 28.22 20.40
CA PHE A 356 -59.69 28.33 21.58
C PHE A 356 -59.14 29.47 22.43
N GLU A 357 -59.51 30.70 22.03
CA GLU A 357 -59.64 31.78 22.98
C GLU A 357 -61.03 31.70 23.64
N SER A 358 -61.00 31.41 24.94
CA SER A 358 -61.75 32.11 26.00
C SER A 358 -63.24 31.82 26.27
N SER A 359 -63.52 31.71 27.58
CA SER A 359 -64.61 32.36 28.34
C SER A 359 -65.66 31.43 28.99
N ILE A 360 -65.51 31.28 30.31
CA ILE A 360 -66.51 31.49 31.37
C ILE A 360 -67.99 31.34 30.96
N HIS A 361 -68.66 30.28 31.44
CA HIS A 361 -69.68 30.35 32.50
C HIS A 361 -70.09 28.97 33.01
#